data_AF-A0A8G1R0G8-F1
#
_entry.id   AF-A0A8G1R0G8-F1
#
_cell.length_a   1.000
_cell.length_b   1.000
_cell.length_c   1.000
_cell.angle_alpha   90.00
_cell.angle_beta   90.00
_cell.angle_gamma   90.00
#
_symmetry.space_group_name_H-M   'P 1'
#
loop_
_entity.id
_entity.type
_entity.pdbx_description
1 polymer ?
#
loop_
_entity_poly.entity_id
_entity_poly.type
_entity_poly.pdbx_seq_one_letter_code
_entity_poly.pdbx_strand_id
1 'polypeptide(L)'
;MSSGRSIWNHSVKYWQESEYGQDWRFCKFPYHDLLGSKILGSLWTNSTWKDVLRLSDITWLRDHLLGDSVIFPAAGYIAMAIEAIYQKTYATGQIPERISISELPFKLRNVTFPRMLTLDTKSGTKILLSLPLCSSTKESWHEFTVSTITKDGSIEEHCRGLILHLCNTRSQDAVWYKAMRRVGYHFGLAFQPCQQVEAKADSASVPGVI
;
A
#
# COMPACT_ATOMS: atom_id res chain seq x y z
N MET A 1 -51.43 -18.45 40.11
CA MET A 1 -50.05 -18.89 39.80
C MET A 1 -49.46 -17.91 38.82
N SER A 2 -48.64 -16.95 39.28
CA SER A 2 -47.97 -15.99 38.40
C SER A 2 -46.75 -16.66 37.77
N SER A 3 -46.78 -16.93 36.46
CA SER A 3 -45.57 -17.38 35.76
C SER A 3 -44.60 -16.20 35.65
N GLY A 4 -43.60 -16.16 36.53
CA GLY A 4 -42.49 -15.21 36.39
C GLY A 4 -41.67 -15.57 35.15
N ARG A 5 -41.57 -14.64 34.18
CA ARG A 5 -40.60 -14.78 33.09
C ARG A 5 -39.20 -14.60 33.68
N SER A 6 -38.36 -15.62 33.58
CA SER A 6 -36.93 -15.47 33.86
C SER A 6 -36.31 -14.54 32.84
N ILE A 7 -35.69 -13.47 33.33
CA ILE A 7 -34.94 -12.50 32.52
C ILE A 7 -33.49 -12.96 32.55
N TRP A 8 -32.94 -13.28 31.38
CA TRP A 8 -31.56 -13.75 31.25
C TRP A 8 -30.58 -12.62 31.62
N ASN A 9 -29.64 -12.93 32.50
CA ASN A 9 -28.59 -12.00 32.89
C ASN A 9 -27.44 -12.03 31.86
N HIS A 10 -27.28 -10.94 31.12
CA HIS A 10 -26.22 -10.76 30.10
C HIS A 10 -24.98 -10.04 30.64
N SER A 11 -24.80 -9.92 31.96
CA SER A 11 -23.67 -9.20 32.56
C SER A 11 -22.30 -9.84 32.27
N VAL A 12 -22.28 -11.14 31.98
CA VAL A 12 -21.04 -11.88 31.68
C VAL A 12 -21.01 -12.25 30.21
N LYS A 13 -19.99 -11.78 29.51
CA LYS A 13 -19.71 -12.19 28.14
C LYS A 13 -18.95 -13.51 28.15
N TYR A 14 -19.64 -14.62 27.91
CA TYR A 14 -19.05 -15.97 27.87
C TYR A 14 -18.31 -16.31 26.57
N TRP A 15 -18.36 -15.42 25.57
CA TRP A 15 -17.73 -15.63 24.27
C TRP A 15 -16.46 -14.81 24.14
N GLN A 16 -15.31 -15.49 24.09
CA GLN A 16 -14.04 -14.93 23.63
C GLN A 16 -13.93 -15.19 22.13
N GLU A 17 -14.04 -14.13 21.34
CA GLU A 17 -13.87 -14.20 19.88
C GLU A 17 -12.38 -14.04 19.55
N SER A 18 -11.87 -14.85 18.62
CA SER A 18 -10.50 -14.69 18.12
C SER A 18 -10.41 -13.48 17.19
N GLU A 19 -9.22 -12.87 17.07
CA GLU A 19 -8.96 -11.79 16.10
C GLU A 19 -9.30 -12.23 14.67
N TYR A 20 -9.02 -13.50 14.34
CA TYR A 20 -9.41 -14.09 13.05
C TYR A 20 -10.94 -14.05 12.83
N GLY A 21 -11.71 -14.46 13.84
CA GLY A 21 -13.18 -14.46 13.78
C GLY A 21 -13.76 -13.05 13.71
N GLN A 22 -13.15 -12.11 14.43
CA GLN A 22 -13.53 -10.70 14.38
C GLN A 22 -13.22 -10.08 13.01
N ASP A 23 -11.99 -10.26 12.49
CA ASP A 23 -11.58 -9.75 11.17
C ASP A 23 -12.48 -10.31 10.07
N TRP A 24 -12.82 -11.61 10.12
CA TRP A 24 -13.69 -12.25 9.14
C TRP A 24 -15.11 -11.69 9.16
N ARG A 25 -15.66 -11.42 10.34
CA ARG A 25 -17.03 -10.91 10.48
C ARG A 25 -17.14 -9.42 10.18
N PHE A 26 -16.08 -8.67 10.45
CA PHE A 26 -16.05 -7.21 10.36
C PHE A 26 -14.93 -6.75 9.43
N CYS A 27 -14.81 -7.41 8.27
CA CYS A 27 -13.87 -7.04 7.21
C CYS A 27 -13.92 -5.53 6.97
N LYS A 28 -12.86 -4.82 7.38
CA LYS A 28 -12.81 -3.34 7.31
C LYS A 28 -12.70 -2.82 5.87
N PHE A 29 -12.11 -3.61 4.98
CA PHE A 29 -11.86 -3.23 3.60
C PHE A 29 -12.32 -4.34 2.65
N PRO A 30 -12.83 -3.99 1.46
CA PRO A 30 -13.05 -4.96 0.40
C PRO A 30 -11.72 -5.52 -0.11
N TYR A 31 -11.81 -6.60 -0.88
CA TYR A 31 -10.67 -7.10 -1.64
C TYR A 31 -10.20 -6.04 -2.65
N HIS A 32 -8.90 -5.79 -2.71
CA HIS A 32 -8.29 -4.80 -3.60
C HIS A 32 -7.51 -5.50 -4.72
N ASP A 33 -7.74 -5.13 -5.98
CA ASP A 33 -7.23 -5.87 -7.15
C ASP A 33 -5.72 -6.14 -7.17
N LEU A 34 -4.89 -5.22 -6.65
CA LEU A 34 -3.42 -5.42 -6.61
C LEU A 34 -2.88 -5.90 -5.26
N LEU A 35 -3.58 -5.59 -4.17
CA LEU A 35 -3.08 -5.79 -2.80
C LEU A 35 -3.71 -7.05 -2.17
N GLY A 36 -4.86 -7.45 -2.69
CA GLY A 36 -5.71 -8.50 -2.18
C GLY A 36 -6.35 -8.12 -0.84
N SER A 37 -6.13 -8.96 0.16
CA SER A 37 -6.69 -8.77 1.50
C SER A 37 -5.64 -8.99 2.58
N LYS A 38 -5.81 -8.28 3.70
CA LYS A 38 -4.99 -8.50 4.89
C LYS A 38 -5.14 -9.95 5.36
N ILE A 39 -4.04 -10.57 5.78
CA ILE A 39 -4.07 -11.86 6.47
C ILE A 39 -4.89 -11.70 7.76
N LEU A 40 -5.94 -12.50 7.91
CA LEU A 40 -6.83 -12.45 9.06
C LEU A 40 -6.09 -12.79 10.36
N GLY A 41 -6.40 -12.07 11.43
CA GLY A 41 -5.75 -12.25 12.74
C GLY A 41 -4.33 -11.65 12.83
N SER A 42 -3.85 -10.94 11.81
CA SER A 42 -2.66 -10.09 11.95
C SER A 42 -3.04 -8.72 12.52
N LEU A 43 -2.23 -8.16 13.40
CA LEU A 43 -2.45 -6.80 13.90
C LEU A 43 -2.30 -5.75 12.79
N TRP A 44 -3.11 -4.71 12.81
CA TRP A 44 -2.99 -3.56 11.88
C TRP A 44 -1.61 -2.88 11.98
N THR A 45 -0.97 -2.95 13.14
CA THR A 45 0.37 -2.41 13.38
C THR A 45 1.49 -3.23 12.72
N ASN A 46 1.27 -4.52 12.46
CA ASN A 46 2.20 -5.44 11.81
C ASN A 46 1.44 -6.31 10.80
N SER A 47 1.01 -5.67 9.71
CA SER A 47 0.10 -6.27 8.75
C SER A 47 0.82 -6.81 7.53
N THR A 48 0.29 -7.92 7.04
CA THR A 48 0.65 -8.50 5.76
C THR A 48 -0.61 -8.68 4.93
N TRP A 49 -0.54 -8.29 3.67
CA TRP A 49 -1.58 -8.52 2.68
C TRP A 49 -1.11 -9.61 1.72
N LYS A 50 -2.07 -10.38 1.22
CA LYS A 50 -1.81 -11.43 0.24
C LYS A 50 -2.79 -11.31 -0.91
N ASP A 51 -2.29 -11.64 -2.09
CA ASP A 51 -3.09 -11.74 -3.29
C ASP A 51 -2.62 -12.85 -4.23
N VAL A 52 -3.46 -13.22 -5.18
CA VAL A 52 -3.15 -14.10 -6.30
C VAL A 52 -3.44 -13.34 -7.60
N LEU A 53 -2.42 -12.66 -8.11
CA LEU A 53 -2.54 -11.87 -9.33
C LEU A 53 -2.77 -12.80 -10.53
N ARG A 54 -3.87 -12.59 -11.24
CA ARG A 54 -4.17 -13.27 -12.50
C ARG A 54 -4.36 -12.22 -13.57
N LEU A 55 -3.70 -12.41 -14.70
CA LEU A 55 -3.85 -11.50 -15.84
C LEU A 55 -5.30 -11.49 -16.37
N SER A 56 -6.09 -12.55 -16.16
CA SER A 56 -7.52 -12.56 -16.46
C SER A 56 -8.31 -11.49 -15.70
N ASP A 57 -7.88 -11.18 -14.48
CA ASP A 57 -8.64 -10.35 -13.54
C ASP A 57 -8.17 -8.89 -13.65
N ILE A 58 -6.87 -8.69 -13.91
CA ILE A 58 -6.23 -7.37 -14.02
C ILE A 58 -5.69 -7.19 -15.43
N THR A 59 -6.59 -6.91 -16.37
CA THR A 59 -6.29 -7.00 -17.81
C THR A 59 -5.23 -6.02 -18.29
N TRP A 60 -5.15 -4.83 -17.68
CA TRP A 60 -4.19 -3.79 -18.01
C TRP A 60 -2.74 -4.17 -17.71
N LEU A 61 -2.48 -5.15 -16.83
CA LEU A 61 -1.12 -5.63 -16.58
C LEU A 61 -0.49 -6.26 -17.83
N ARG A 62 -1.30 -6.79 -18.76
CA ARG A 62 -0.82 -7.41 -20.00
C ARG A 62 -0.03 -6.45 -20.89
N ASP A 63 -0.26 -5.15 -20.76
CA ASP A 63 0.34 -4.14 -21.62
C ASP A 63 1.73 -3.69 -21.13
N HIS A 64 2.15 -4.10 -19.93
CA HIS A 64 3.47 -3.80 -19.40
C HIS A 64 4.48 -4.92 -19.73
N LEU A 65 4.94 -4.91 -20.97
CA LEU A 65 5.79 -5.94 -21.56
C LEU A 65 7.28 -5.57 -21.56
N LEU A 66 8.13 -6.57 -21.31
CA LEU A 66 9.56 -6.51 -21.62
C LEU A 66 9.90 -7.71 -22.52
N GLY A 67 10.06 -7.46 -23.82
CA GLY A 67 10.03 -8.51 -24.84
C GLY A 67 8.64 -9.19 -24.85
N ASP A 68 8.62 -10.52 -24.78
CA ASP A 68 7.38 -11.30 -24.75
C ASP A 68 6.85 -11.57 -23.32
N SER A 69 7.54 -11.06 -22.31
CA SER A 69 7.21 -11.31 -20.90
C SER A 69 6.39 -10.16 -20.32
N VAL A 70 5.26 -10.49 -19.67
CA VAL A 70 4.48 -9.53 -18.90
C VAL A 70 5.15 -9.31 -17.56
N ILE A 71 5.56 -8.07 -17.30
CA ILE A 71 6.31 -7.69 -16.10
C ILE A 71 5.42 -6.87 -15.19
N PHE A 72 5.40 -7.18 -13.89
CA PHE A 72 4.69 -6.35 -12.93
C PHE A 72 5.37 -4.97 -12.84
N PRO A 73 4.63 -3.86 -13.04
CA PRO A 73 5.22 -2.53 -13.13
C PRO A 73 5.73 -2.04 -11.78
N ALA A 74 6.80 -1.23 -11.82
CA ALA A 74 7.32 -0.56 -10.63
C ALA A 74 6.24 0.27 -9.90
N ALA A 75 5.40 0.96 -10.66
CA ALA A 75 4.26 1.71 -10.14
C ALA A 75 3.22 0.83 -9.43
N GLY A 76 3.10 -0.44 -9.81
CA GLY A 76 2.24 -1.41 -9.13
C GLY A 76 2.69 -1.65 -7.68
N TYR A 77 3.99 -1.83 -7.46
CA TYR A 77 4.53 -2.00 -6.10
C TYR A 77 4.29 -0.75 -5.24
N ILE A 78 4.46 0.43 -5.83
CA ILE A 78 4.22 1.71 -5.16
C ILE A 78 2.73 1.85 -4.80
N ALA A 79 1.83 1.52 -5.73
CA ALA A 79 0.39 1.54 -5.49
C ALA A 79 -0.02 0.58 -4.36
N MET A 80 0.54 -0.64 -4.35
CA MET A 80 0.32 -1.59 -3.25
C MET A 80 0.78 -1.02 -1.90
N ALA A 81 1.96 -0.39 -1.85
CA ALA A 81 2.48 0.21 -0.62
C ALA A 81 1.59 1.35 -0.12
N ILE A 82 1.12 2.22 -1.02
CA ILE A 82 0.21 3.34 -0.72
C ILE A 82 -1.12 2.82 -0.18
N GLU A 83 -1.72 1.82 -0.82
CA GLU A 83 -2.96 1.20 -0.35
C GLU A 83 -2.77 0.53 1.02
N ALA A 84 -1.65 -0.17 1.23
CA ALA A 84 -1.37 -0.83 2.51
C ALA A 84 -1.23 0.16 3.67
N ILE A 85 -0.48 1.26 3.48
CA ILE A 85 -0.36 2.28 4.52
C ILE A 85 -1.69 3.02 4.75
N TYR A 86 -2.48 3.23 3.70
CA TYR A 86 -3.84 3.79 3.82
C TYR A 86 -4.73 2.89 4.70
N GLN A 87 -4.83 1.60 4.38
CA GLN A 87 -5.65 0.67 5.17
C GLN A 87 -5.19 0.59 6.63
N LYS A 88 -3.87 0.56 6.86
CA LYS A 88 -3.28 0.57 8.21
C LYS A 88 -3.62 1.83 9.00
N THR A 89 -3.39 3.00 8.41
CA THR A 89 -3.60 4.29 9.08
C THR A 89 -5.09 4.56 9.33
N TYR A 90 -5.97 4.18 8.40
CA TYR A 90 -7.41 4.20 8.61
C TYR A 90 -7.85 3.24 9.72
N ALA A 91 -7.40 1.97 9.70
CA ALA A 91 -7.80 0.99 10.71
C ALA A 91 -7.29 1.29 12.12
N THR A 92 -6.17 2.03 12.23
CA THR A 92 -5.59 2.49 13.50
C THR A 92 -6.10 3.87 13.93
N GLY A 93 -7.03 4.47 13.18
CA GLY A 93 -7.66 5.75 13.53
C GLY A 93 -6.76 6.98 13.36
N GLN A 94 -5.69 6.88 12.56
CA GLN A 94 -4.80 8.00 12.27
C GLN A 94 -5.38 8.94 11.21
N ILE A 95 -6.29 8.43 10.37
CA ILE A 95 -6.96 9.19 9.31
C ILE A 95 -8.47 9.25 9.61
N PRO A 96 -9.11 10.42 9.44
CA PRO A 96 -10.55 10.55 9.57
C PRO A 96 -11.35 9.61 8.68
N GLU A 97 -12.53 9.20 9.16
CA GLU A 97 -13.47 8.45 8.33
C GLU A 97 -13.85 9.24 7.07
N ARG A 98 -14.00 8.51 5.94
CA ARG A 98 -14.44 9.02 4.61
C ARG A 98 -13.43 9.83 3.79
N ILE A 99 -12.16 9.93 4.20
CA ILE A 99 -11.14 10.52 3.32
C ILE A 99 -10.71 9.48 2.27
N SER A 100 -10.72 9.89 1.00
CA SER A 100 -10.24 9.07 -0.11
C SER A 100 -8.71 8.98 -0.10
N ILE A 101 -8.17 7.84 -0.50
CA ILE A 101 -6.72 7.65 -0.66
C ILE A 101 -6.08 8.72 -1.57
N SER A 102 -6.82 9.19 -2.56
CA SER A 102 -6.38 10.23 -3.50
C SER A 102 -6.20 11.62 -2.87
N GLU A 103 -6.79 11.86 -1.70
CA GLU A 103 -6.72 13.14 -0.98
C GLU A 103 -5.57 13.16 0.04
N LEU A 104 -4.87 12.03 0.18
CA LEU A 104 -3.85 11.86 1.21
C LEU A 104 -2.45 11.96 0.60
N PRO A 105 -1.57 12.80 1.17
CA PRO A 105 -0.19 12.85 0.75
C PRO A 105 0.61 11.66 1.32
N PHE A 106 1.44 11.07 0.46
CA PHE A 106 2.38 10.01 0.81
C PHE A 106 3.80 10.39 0.37
N LYS A 107 4.79 10.09 1.21
CA LYS A 107 6.21 10.15 0.86
C LYS A 107 6.76 8.75 0.75
N LEU A 108 7.54 8.51 -0.29
CA LEU A 108 8.35 7.30 -0.43
C LEU A 108 9.83 7.67 -0.33
N ARG A 109 10.63 6.75 0.21
CA ARG A 109 12.07 6.91 0.35
C ARG A 109 12.77 5.57 0.21
N ASN A 110 13.95 5.60 -0.41
CA ASN A 110 14.82 4.42 -0.58
C ASN A 110 14.07 3.21 -1.19
N VAL A 111 13.22 3.46 -2.18
CA VAL A 111 12.51 2.39 -2.89
C VAL A 111 13.47 1.71 -3.84
N THR A 112 13.62 0.41 -3.70
CA THR A 112 14.50 -0.44 -4.52
C THR A 112 13.72 -1.59 -5.14
N PHE A 113 14.13 -2.00 -6.33
CA PHE A 113 13.52 -3.09 -7.10
C PHE A 113 14.57 -4.17 -7.37
N PRO A 114 14.94 -5.00 -6.36
CA PRO A 114 16.03 -5.95 -6.49
C PRO A 114 15.80 -7.01 -7.56
N ARG A 115 14.54 -7.36 -7.83
CA ARG A 115 14.17 -8.40 -8.81
C ARG A 115 12.90 -8.02 -9.56
N MET A 116 12.93 -8.25 -10.86
CA MET A 116 11.75 -8.16 -11.71
C MET A 116 10.76 -9.30 -11.40
N LEU A 117 9.47 -9.02 -11.44
CA LEU A 117 8.42 -10.04 -11.33
C LEU A 117 7.80 -10.28 -12.70
N THR A 118 8.04 -11.46 -13.26
CA THR A 118 7.34 -11.92 -14.46
C THR A 118 6.02 -12.57 -14.05
N LEU A 119 4.92 -12.10 -14.63
CA LEU A 119 3.58 -12.64 -14.38
C LEU A 119 3.30 -13.80 -15.33
N ASP A 120 2.72 -14.87 -14.79
CA ASP A 120 2.29 -16.01 -15.58
C ASP A 120 0.96 -15.68 -16.29
N THR A 121 0.84 -16.08 -17.55
CA THR A 121 -0.37 -15.88 -18.37
C THR A 121 -1.47 -16.90 -18.10
N LYS A 122 -1.11 -18.06 -17.56
CA LYS A 122 -2.00 -19.21 -17.32
C LYS A 122 -2.26 -19.44 -15.84
N SER A 123 -1.29 -19.17 -14.98
CA SER A 123 -1.39 -19.39 -13.54
C SER A 123 -1.42 -18.08 -12.76
N GLY A 124 -1.95 -18.13 -11.54
CA GLY A 124 -1.98 -16.98 -10.65
C GLY A 124 -0.68 -16.84 -9.87
N THR A 125 -0.13 -15.64 -9.81
CA THR A 125 1.08 -15.31 -9.04
C THR A 125 0.71 -14.90 -7.63
N LYS A 126 1.15 -15.67 -6.62
CA LYS A 126 0.96 -15.34 -5.21
C LYS A 126 1.90 -14.21 -4.80
N ILE A 127 1.35 -13.06 -4.47
CA ILE A 127 2.09 -11.88 -4.05
C ILE A 127 1.73 -11.54 -2.60
N LEU A 128 2.71 -11.02 -1.86
CA LEU A 128 2.53 -10.53 -0.50
C LEU A 128 3.13 -9.15 -0.36
N LEU A 129 2.48 -8.32 0.44
CA LEU A 129 3.04 -7.08 0.94
C LEU A 129 3.11 -7.15 2.45
N SER A 130 4.28 -6.89 3.02
CA SER A 130 4.50 -6.78 4.47
C SER A 130 4.75 -5.33 4.86
N LEU A 131 4.10 -4.87 5.93
CA LEU A 131 4.25 -3.51 6.49
C LEU A 131 4.39 -3.58 8.02
N PRO A 132 5.57 -4.00 8.53
CA PRO A 132 5.79 -4.23 9.94
C PRO A 132 5.62 -2.99 10.82
N LEU A 133 5.68 -3.23 12.13
CA LEU A 133 5.66 -2.16 13.13
C LEU A 133 6.86 -1.23 12.92
N CYS A 134 6.60 0.08 12.91
CA CYS A 134 7.66 1.08 12.86
C CYS A 134 8.42 1.07 14.20
N SER A 135 9.72 0.76 14.17
CA SER A 135 10.49 0.54 15.39
C SER A 135 10.97 1.85 16.05
N SER A 136 11.41 2.87 15.33
CA SER A 136 11.91 4.11 15.96
C SER A 136 12.43 5.12 14.92
N THR A 137 11.63 6.11 14.55
CA THR A 137 12.13 7.39 13.99
C THR A 137 11.19 8.52 14.37
N LYS A 138 11.74 9.73 14.55
CA LYS A 138 10.99 10.98 14.81
C LYS A 138 9.97 11.30 13.69
N GLU A 139 10.15 10.70 12.52
CA GLU A 139 9.20 10.67 11.40
C GLU A 139 8.67 9.24 11.27
N SER A 140 7.35 9.04 11.21
CA SER A 140 6.68 7.71 11.26
C SER A 140 6.84 6.89 9.97
N TRP A 141 8.07 6.73 9.46
CA TRP A 141 8.36 5.93 8.28
C TRP A 141 8.05 4.46 8.52
N HIS A 142 7.33 3.85 7.59
CA HIS A 142 7.05 2.42 7.56
C HIS A 142 7.88 1.76 6.48
N GLU A 143 8.58 0.71 6.85
CA GLU A 143 9.22 -0.15 5.87
C GLU A 143 8.17 -1.06 5.24
N PHE A 144 8.19 -1.16 3.92
CA PHE A 144 7.37 -2.11 3.17
C PHE A 144 8.24 -3.02 2.32
N THR A 145 7.79 -4.26 2.18
CA THR A 145 8.38 -5.25 1.27
C THR A 145 7.29 -5.91 0.46
N VAL A 146 7.50 -6.04 -0.85
CA VAL A 146 6.67 -6.83 -1.76
C VAL A 146 7.46 -8.03 -2.24
N SER A 147 6.87 -9.21 -2.06
CA SER A 147 7.48 -10.49 -2.39
C SER A 147 6.48 -11.47 -2.99
N THR A 148 6.97 -12.52 -3.63
CA THR A 148 6.16 -13.67 -4.05
C THR A 148 6.54 -14.93 -3.31
N ILE A 149 5.61 -15.89 -3.26
CA ILE A 149 5.90 -17.26 -2.81
C ILE A 149 6.06 -18.14 -4.04
N THR A 150 7.25 -18.68 -4.22
CA THR A 150 7.59 -19.60 -5.29
C THR A 150 6.93 -20.97 -5.06
N LYS A 151 7.03 -21.87 -6.05
CA LYS A 151 6.42 -23.21 -5.99
C LYS A 151 7.05 -24.10 -4.90
N ASP A 152 8.32 -23.91 -4.60
CA ASP A 152 9.06 -24.57 -3.52
C ASP A 152 8.80 -23.95 -2.14
N GLY A 153 8.01 -22.87 -2.08
CA GLY A 153 7.67 -22.19 -0.83
C GLY A 153 8.70 -21.17 -0.36
N SER A 154 9.73 -20.89 -1.15
CA SER A 154 10.67 -19.80 -0.87
C SER A 154 10.03 -18.44 -1.17
N ILE A 155 10.54 -17.40 -0.51
CA ILE A 155 10.07 -16.03 -0.67
C ILE A 155 11.07 -15.29 -1.56
N GLU A 156 10.60 -14.74 -2.68
CA GLU A 156 11.40 -13.86 -3.53
C GLU A 156 10.96 -12.40 -3.36
N GLU A 157 11.88 -11.55 -2.92
CA GLU A 157 11.64 -10.11 -2.79
C GLU A 157 11.79 -9.40 -4.14
N HIS A 158 10.82 -8.53 -4.46
CA HIS A 158 10.79 -7.77 -5.71
C HIS A 158 10.88 -6.25 -5.51
N CYS A 159 10.37 -5.76 -4.38
CA CYS A 159 10.40 -4.34 -4.04
C CYS A 159 10.53 -4.16 -2.53
N ARG A 160 11.34 -3.21 -2.09
CA ARG A 160 11.39 -2.77 -0.70
C ARG A 160 11.57 -1.27 -0.64
N GLY A 161 11.05 -0.62 0.41
CA GLY A 161 11.24 0.80 0.61
C GLY A 161 10.67 1.31 1.91
N LEU A 162 10.73 2.61 2.08
CA LEU A 162 10.09 3.33 3.18
C LEU A 162 8.91 4.14 2.63
N ILE A 163 7.79 4.14 3.35
CA ILE A 163 6.60 4.92 3.06
C ILE A 163 6.10 5.63 4.32
N LEU A 164 5.64 6.87 4.16
CA LEU A 164 5.06 7.67 5.24
C LEU A 164 3.80 8.36 4.71
N HIS A 165 2.71 8.30 5.46
CA HIS A 165 1.57 9.19 5.26
C HIS A 165 1.81 10.51 5.99
N LEU A 166 1.64 11.66 5.32
CA LEU A 166 1.79 12.97 5.98
C LEU A 166 0.46 13.41 6.58
N CYS A 167 0.39 13.47 7.91
CA CYS A 167 -0.69 14.17 8.58
C CYS A 167 -0.50 15.69 8.36
N ASN A 168 -1.44 16.31 7.65
CA ASN A 168 -1.70 17.76 7.68
C ASN A 168 -0.71 18.68 6.92
N THR A 169 -0.36 18.36 5.67
CA THR A 169 0.36 19.31 4.79
C THR A 169 -0.53 19.71 3.60
N ARG A 170 -1.09 20.93 3.63
CA ARG A 170 -1.66 21.55 2.44
C ARG A 170 -0.51 22.00 1.54
N SER A 171 -0.41 21.46 0.34
CA SER A 171 0.58 21.88 -0.65
C SER A 171 0.07 23.05 -1.51
N GLN A 172 1.00 23.88 -2.00
CA GLN A 172 0.77 24.98 -2.94
C GLN A 172 1.33 24.60 -4.32
N ASP A 173 0.44 24.45 -5.30
CA ASP A 173 0.60 23.46 -6.38
C ASP A 173 0.54 24.01 -7.83
N ALA A 174 0.63 25.33 -8.02
CA ALA A 174 0.50 25.94 -9.36
C ALA A 174 1.83 26.19 -10.10
N VAL A 175 2.98 25.93 -9.49
CA VAL A 175 4.30 26.39 -9.99
C VAL A 175 4.91 25.44 -11.03
N TRP A 176 4.70 24.12 -10.89
CA TRP A 176 5.37 23.11 -11.71
C TRP A 176 4.88 23.07 -13.16
N TYR A 177 3.57 22.98 -13.39
CA TYR A 177 3.01 22.99 -14.74
C TYR A 177 3.23 24.33 -15.47
N LYS A 178 3.36 25.43 -14.70
CA LYS A 178 3.77 26.73 -15.25
C LYS A 178 5.22 26.70 -15.74
N ALA A 179 6.13 26.02 -15.03
CA ALA A 179 7.51 25.83 -15.46
C ALA A 179 7.62 24.90 -16.69
N MET A 180 6.91 23.77 -16.70
CA MET A 180 6.90 22.82 -17.83
C MET A 180 6.40 23.44 -19.13
N ARG A 181 5.38 24.31 -19.05
CA ARG A 181 4.89 25.04 -20.22
C ARG A 181 5.95 25.96 -20.84
N ARG A 182 6.81 26.58 -20.02
CA ARG A 182 7.90 27.45 -20.50
C ARG A 182 8.95 26.70 -21.32
N VAL A 183 9.11 25.40 -21.08
CA VAL A 183 10.07 24.53 -21.81
C VAL A 183 9.39 23.69 -22.90
N GLY A 184 8.14 24.00 -23.26
CA GLY A 184 7.44 23.42 -24.42
C GLY A 184 6.48 22.26 -24.12
N TYR A 185 6.36 21.82 -22.87
CA TYR A 185 5.42 20.76 -22.50
C TYR A 185 4.03 21.34 -22.18
N HIS A 186 3.05 21.00 -23.04
CA HIS A 186 1.68 21.47 -22.95
C HIS A 186 0.74 20.35 -22.50
N PHE A 187 0.82 19.97 -21.23
CA PHE A 187 -0.10 18.97 -20.66
C PHE A 187 -1.53 19.53 -20.61
N GLY A 188 -2.50 18.78 -21.14
CA GLY A 188 -3.93 19.10 -20.99
C GLY A 188 -4.44 18.83 -19.56
N LEU A 189 -5.66 19.27 -19.23
CA LEU A 189 -6.20 19.18 -17.85
C LEU A 189 -6.19 17.75 -17.28
N ALA A 190 -6.47 16.73 -18.11
CA ALA A 190 -6.41 15.33 -17.70
C ALA A 190 -4.99 14.82 -17.37
N PHE A 191 -3.95 15.54 -17.84
CA PHE A 191 -2.53 15.23 -17.63
C PHE A 191 -1.84 16.26 -16.73
N GLN A 192 -2.62 17.04 -15.98
CA GLN A 192 -2.14 17.89 -14.89
C GLN A 192 -2.46 17.35 -13.47
N PRO A 193 -2.42 16.03 -13.17
CA PRO A 193 -2.80 15.54 -11.84
C PRO A 193 -1.71 15.75 -10.78
N CYS A 194 -0.47 16.08 -11.18
CA CYS A 194 0.66 16.23 -10.26
C CYS A 194 0.56 17.57 -9.54
N GLN A 195 0.06 17.53 -8.31
CA GLN A 195 -0.15 18.71 -7.50
C GLN A 195 1.19 19.29 -7.00
N GLN A 196 2.07 18.45 -6.44
CA GLN A 196 3.33 18.92 -5.86
C GLN A 196 4.56 18.24 -6.49
N VAL A 197 5.59 19.03 -6.80
CA VAL A 197 6.94 18.53 -7.13
C VAL A 197 7.96 19.30 -6.30
N GLU A 198 8.70 18.59 -5.46
CA GLU A 198 9.86 19.12 -4.73
C GLU A 198 11.08 18.28 -5.14
N ALA A 199 12.15 18.96 -5.55
CA ALA A 199 13.44 18.33 -5.77
C ALA A 199 14.41 18.89 -4.74
N LYS A 200 14.94 18.02 -3.88
CA LYS A 200 16.02 18.36 -2.96
C LYS A 200 17.30 17.79 -3.53
N ALA A 201 18.25 18.65 -3.88
CA ALA A 201 19.58 18.21 -4.24
C ALA A 201 20.29 17.72 -2.98
N ASP A 202 20.68 16.45 -2.96
CA ASP A 202 21.60 15.97 -1.95
C ASP A 202 22.95 16.64 -2.22
N SER A 203 23.36 17.55 -1.34
CA SER A 203 24.68 18.18 -1.42
C SER A 203 25.75 17.15 -1.06
N ALA A 204 26.11 16.30 -2.01
CA ALA A 204 27.37 15.57 -1.95
C ALA A 204 28.48 16.58 -2.26
N SER A 205 29.07 17.14 -1.20
CA SER A 205 30.39 17.77 -1.30
C SER A 205 31.37 16.68 -1.75
N VAL A 206 31.66 16.64 -3.05
CA VAL A 206 32.79 15.87 -3.57
C VAL A 206 34.05 16.56 -3.03
N PRO A 207 34.90 15.90 -2.23
CA PRO A 207 36.20 16.45 -1.90
C PRO A 207 37.00 16.53 -3.19
N GLY A 208 37.37 17.74 -3.61
CA GLY A 208 38.29 17.93 -4.71
C GLY A 208 39.60 17.22 -4.39
N VAL A 209 39.96 16.25 -5.22
CA VAL A 209 41.31 15.71 -5.26
C VAL A 209 42.14 16.76 -6.01
N ILE A 210 43.12 17.34 -5.32
CA ILE A 210 44.20 18.14 -5.90
C ILE A 210 45.28 17.17 -6.37
#